data_AF-A0A4C2A2C4-F1
#
_entry.id   AF-A0A4C2A2C4-F1
#
_cell.length_a   1.000
_cell.length_b   1.000
_cell.length_c   1.000
_cell.angle_alpha   90.00
_cell.angle_beta   90.00
_cell.angle_gamma   90.00
#
_symmetry.space_group_name_H-M   'P 1'
#
loop_
_entity.id
_entity.type
_entity.pdbx_description
1 polymer ?
#
loop_
_entity_poly.entity_id
_entity_poly.type
_entity_poly.pdbx_seq_one_letter_code
_entity_poly.pdbx_strand_id
1 'polypeptide(L)'
;MQKQMNLPVLKLKQDVVTRWNSTYDMLNRVVSRKDAVIATLALVRHELALNTTEWQVVEEAIPILKSFYEVTTEISTEKQVSLSKVIVYSRLLHQHISNCNLEVYSPEAQKMITSLKAQIHRRFYDKSDVESNVLYAEATILDPRFKNRGFRDVNKYERAVSGLKKKVGLSSRINVRTENSESRSTAQPRPEAVGEPSNSSASIWQKFDEEVSALVPCNPVAAGIVELDKYIQESLLGRFENPLIWWKERKPVYPILYSYILKD
;
A
#
# COMPACT_ATOMS: atom_id res chain seq x y z
N MET A 1 36.02 -18.04 -19.83
CA MET A 1 34.92 -18.86 -19.28
C MET A 1 33.55 -18.53 -19.84
N GLN A 2 32.87 -17.41 -19.51
CA GLN A 2 31.49 -17.18 -20.00
C GLN A 2 31.32 -17.28 -21.54
N LYS A 3 32.20 -16.65 -22.33
CA LYS A 3 32.20 -16.77 -23.80
C LYS A 3 32.44 -18.21 -24.29
N GLN A 4 33.32 -18.95 -23.62
CA GLN A 4 33.62 -20.34 -23.97
C GLN A 4 32.46 -21.29 -23.64
N MET A 5 31.57 -20.90 -22.72
CA MET A 5 30.38 -21.65 -22.31
C MET A 5 29.10 -21.15 -23.00
N ASN A 6 29.20 -20.32 -24.05
CA ASN A 6 28.06 -19.70 -24.73
C ASN A 6 27.07 -18.95 -23.80
N LEU A 7 27.59 -18.40 -22.70
CA LEU A 7 26.81 -17.62 -21.74
C LEU A 7 26.90 -16.11 -22.06
N PRO A 8 25.81 -15.33 -21.87
CA PRO A 8 25.86 -13.87 -21.96
C PRO A 8 26.97 -13.31 -21.07
N VAL A 9 27.79 -12.40 -21.59
CA VAL A 9 28.92 -11.84 -20.82
C VAL A 9 28.41 -10.83 -19.81
N LEU A 10 28.29 -11.26 -18.56
CA LEU A 10 27.82 -10.44 -17.46
C LEU A 10 28.90 -10.28 -16.39
N LYS A 11 29.00 -9.08 -15.82
CA LYS A 11 29.82 -8.85 -14.62
C LYS A 11 29.13 -9.46 -13.40
N LEU A 12 29.91 -9.90 -12.42
CA LEU A 12 29.40 -10.19 -11.09
C LEU A 12 28.87 -8.90 -10.46
N LYS A 13 27.84 -9.02 -9.62
CA LYS A 13 27.35 -7.91 -8.81
C LYS A 13 27.98 -8.02 -7.44
N GLN A 14 28.36 -6.90 -6.85
CA GLN A 14 28.87 -6.86 -5.47
C GLN A 14 27.73 -6.54 -4.50
N ASP A 15 27.83 -7.08 -3.30
CA ASP A 15 27.00 -6.64 -2.19
C ASP A 15 27.42 -5.23 -1.75
N VAL A 16 26.43 -4.38 -1.47
CA VAL A 16 26.61 -2.98 -1.11
C VAL A 16 25.67 -2.69 0.05
N VAL A 17 26.25 -2.51 1.24
CA VAL A 17 25.50 -2.36 2.51
C VAL A 17 24.39 -1.30 2.46
N THR A 18 24.61 -0.22 1.70
CA THR A 18 23.64 0.89 1.57
C THR A 18 22.52 0.62 0.57
N ARG A 19 22.62 -0.43 -0.25
CA ARG A 19 21.64 -0.76 -1.29
C ARG A 19 20.87 -2.02 -0.89
N TRP A 20 19.64 -1.84 -0.41
CA TRP A 20 18.84 -2.90 0.22
C TRP A 20 18.73 -4.22 -0.56
N ASN A 21 18.80 -4.16 -1.89
CA ASN A 21 18.65 -5.32 -2.78
C ASN A 21 19.96 -5.93 -3.27
N SER A 22 21.13 -5.39 -2.90
CA SER A 22 22.42 -5.82 -3.44
C SER A 22 22.77 -7.26 -3.08
N THR A 23 22.43 -7.72 -1.88
CA THR A 23 22.76 -9.08 -1.43
C THR A 23 22.04 -10.12 -2.28
N TYR A 24 20.72 -9.99 -2.46
CA TYR A 24 19.94 -10.86 -3.33
C TYR A 24 20.46 -10.82 -4.77
N ASP A 25 20.72 -9.62 -5.28
CA ASP A 25 21.25 -9.40 -6.63
C ASP A 25 22.60 -10.09 -6.85
N MET A 26 23.50 -10.02 -5.87
CA MET A 26 24.81 -10.69 -5.88
C MET A 26 24.64 -12.21 -5.88
N LEU A 27 23.89 -12.77 -4.93
CA LEU A 27 23.70 -14.21 -4.79
C LEU A 27 23.03 -14.81 -6.04
N ASN A 28 21.95 -14.18 -6.52
CA ASN A 28 21.28 -14.61 -7.73
C ASN A 28 22.19 -14.53 -8.96
N ARG A 29 23.03 -13.49 -9.05
CA ARG A 29 24.01 -13.35 -10.16
C ARG A 29 25.08 -14.44 -10.10
N VAL A 30 25.67 -14.70 -8.93
CA VAL A 30 26.77 -15.68 -8.81
C VAL A 30 26.27 -17.09 -9.11
N VAL A 31 25.07 -17.47 -8.64
CA VAL A 31 24.44 -18.76 -8.96
C VAL A 31 24.12 -18.87 -10.45
N SER A 32 23.61 -17.80 -11.09
CA SER A 32 23.35 -17.81 -12.54
C SER A 32 24.61 -18.00 -13.41
N ARG A 33 25.80 -17.89 -12.81
CA ARG A 33 27.11 -18.02 -13.47
C ARG A 33 27.99 -19.06 -12.79
N LYS A 34 27.40 -19.98 -12.01
CA LYS A 34 28.10 -20.93 -11.13
C LYS A 34 29.26 -21.63 -11.85
N ASP A 35 29.02 -22.29 -12.98
CA ASP A 35 30.05 -23.03 -13.72
C ASP A 35 31.19 -22.14 -14.21
N ALA A 36 30.86 -20.96 -14.74
CA ALA A 36 31.87 -20.02 -15.21
C ALA A 36 32.69 -19.45 -14.06
N VAL A 37 32.08 -19.23 -12.89
CA VAL A 37 32.76 -18.78 -11.68
C VAL A 37 33.69 -19.88 -11.15
N ILE A 38 33.18 -21.11 -10.99
CA ILE A 38 33.97 -22.27 -10.55
C ILE A 38 35.17 -22.48 -11.46
N ALA A 39 34.97 -22.55 -12.78
CA ALA A 39 36.05 -22.75 -13.74
C ALA A 39 37.09 -21.61 -13.71
N THR A 40 36.65 -20.36 -13.50
CA THR A 40 37.56 -19.22 -13.40
C THR A 40 38.38 -19.26 -12.10
N LEU A 41 37.73 -19.53 -10.97
CA LEU A 41 38.39 -19.61 -9.67
C LEU A 41 39.40 -20.77 -9.62
N ALA A 42 39.05 -21.93 -10.19
CA ALA A 42 39.96 -23.06 -10.28
C ALA A 42 41.28 -22.74 -11.01
N LEU A 43 41.25 -21.82 -11.98
CA LEU A 43 42.44 -21.42 -12.73
C LEU A 43 43.21 -20.24 -12.11
N VAL A 44 42.52 -19.30 -11.48
CA VAL A 44 43.12 -18.00 -11.12
C VAL A 44 43.28 -17.82 -9.60
N ARG A 45 42.32 -18.32 -8.81
CA ARG A 45 42.20 -18.06 -7.36
C ARG A 45 41.48 -19.22 -6.65
N HIS A 46 42.08 -20.40 -6.65
CA HIS A 46 41.46 -21.63 -6.12
C HIS A 46 41.11 -21.51 -4.62
N GLU A 47 41.83 -20.68 -3.88
CA GLU A 47 41.61 -20.42 -2.45
C GLU A 47 40.30 -19.67 -2.15
N LEU A 48 39.67 -19.06 -3.18
CA LEU A 48 38.37 -18.40 -3.09
C LEU A 48 37.21 -19.31 -3.54
N ALA A 49 37.50 -20.55 -3.94
CA ALA A 49 36.47 -21.46 -4.42
C ALA A 49 35.57 -21.91 -3.27
N LEU A 50 34.26 -21.68 -3.43
CA LEU A 50 33.26 -22.16 -2.49
C LEU A 50 33.16 -23.69 -2.56
N ASN A 51 33.06 -24.33 -1.39
CA ASN A 51 32.79 -25.75 -1.28
C ASN A 51 31.30 -26.07 -1.53
N THR A 52 30.97 -27.37 -1.59
CA THR A 52 29.60 -27.84 -1.87
C THR A 52 28.58 -27.29 -0.88
N THR A 53 28.90 -27.27 0.41
CA THR A 53 28.02 -26.77 1.47
C THR A 53 27.80 -25.27 1.34
N GLU A 54 28.85 -24.49 1.04
CA GLU A 54 28.73 -23.05 0.84
C GLU A 54 27.86 -22.71 -0.37
N TRP A 55 28.00 -23.45 -1.48
CA TRP A 55 27.12 -23.30 -2.63
C TRP A 55 25.67 -23.62 -2.29
N GLN A 56 25.43 -24.68 -1.52
CA GLN A 56 24.10 -25.05 -1.06
C GLN A 56 23.47 -23.91 -0.25
N VAL A 57 24.19 -23.33 0.70
CA VAL A 57 23.70 -22.19 1.51
C VAL A 57 23.32 -20.99 0.63
N VAL A 58 24.16 -20.67 -0.38
CA VAL A 58 23.90 -19.58 -1.32
C VAL A 58 22.63 -19.84 -2.14
N GLU A 59 22.45 -21.07 -2.61
CA GLU A 59 21.28 -21.47 -3.41
C GLU A 59 19.99 -21.48 -2.57
N GLU A 60 20.07 -21.92 -1.31
CA GLU A 60 18.97 -21.89 -0.34
C GLU A 60 18.57 -20.45 0.04
N ALA A 61 19.53 -19.53 0.12
CA ALA A 61 19.27 -18.15 0.52
C ALA A 61 18.43 -17.37 -0.51
N ILE A 62 18.55 -17.68 -1.80
CA ILE A 62 17.86 -16.98 -2.89
C ILE A 62 16.32 -17.04 -2.73
N PRO A 63 15.65 -18.21 -2.64
CA PRO A 63 14.20 -18.27 -2.47
C PRO A 63 13.73 -17.66 -1.15
N ILE A 64 14.54 -17.71 -0.08
CA ILE A 64 14.21 -17.08 1.21
C ILE A 64 14.18 -15.55 1.05
N LEU A 65 15.18 -14.96 0.40
CA LEU A 65 15.32 -13.51 0.24
C LEU A 65 14.45 -12.94 -0.89
N LYS A 66 13.93 -13.79 -1.79
CA LYS A 66 13.16 -13.36 -2.98
C LYS A 66 11.95 -12.47 -2.62
N SER A 67 11.14 -12.87 -1.65
CA SER A 67 9.97 -12.08 -1.23
C SER A 67 10.35 -10.70 -0.68
N PHE A 68 11.51 -10.59 -0.01
CA PHE A 68 12.01 -9.29 0.45
C PHE A 68 12.42 -8.42 -0.72
N TYR A 69 13.16 -8.99 -1.67
CA TYR A 69 13.57 -8.29 -2.89
C TYR A 69 12.38 -7.77 -3.70
N GLU A 70 11.32 -8.58 -3.83
CA GLU A 70 10.10 -8.19 -4.56
C GLU A 70 9.39 -7.02 -3.85
N VAL A 71 9.20 -7.12 -2.53
CA VAL A 71 8.58 -6.07 -1.72
C VAL A 71 9.37 -4.76 -1.77
N THR A 72 10.68 -4.80 -1.54
CA THR A 72 11.52 -3.60 -1.56
C THR A 72 11.57 -2.99 -2.96
N THR A 73 11.61 -3.80 -4.01
CA THR A 73 11.56 -3.31 -5.39
C THR A 73 10.24 -2.60 -5.67
N GLU A 74 9.11 -3.16 -5.24
CA GLU A 74 7.80 -2.55 -5.46
C GLU A 74 7.63 -1.24 -4.66
N ILE A 75 8.07 -1.21 -3.40
CA ILE A 75 8.03 0.01 -2.56
C ILE A 75 8.98 1.10 -3.09
N SER A 76 10.10 0.70 -3.71
CA SER A 76 11.06 1.65 -4.29
C SER A 76 10.56 2.28 -5.61
N THR A 77 9.38 1.90 -6.10
CA THR A 77 8.78 2.55 -7.27
C THR A 77 8.06 3.84 -6.87
N GLU A 78 8.46 4.97 -7.46
CA GLU A 78 7.86 6.29 -7.15
C GLU A 78 6.42 6.45 -7.67
N LYS A 79 5.96 5.55 -8.54
CA LYS A 79 4.70 5.70 -9.29
C LYS A 79 3.47 5.14 -8.58
N GLN A 80 3.60 4.55 -7.38
CA GLN A 80 2.51 3.85 -6.71
C GLN A 80 2.34 4.28 -5.26
N VAL A 81 1.09 4.25 -4.78
CA VAL A 81 0.76 4.47 -3.36
C VAL A 81 1.45 3.38 -2.52
N SER A 82 2.53 3.75 -1.84
CA SER A 82 3.36 2.83 -1.05
C SER A 82 2.87 2.68 0.39
N LEU A 83 2.26 3.75 0.94
CA LEU A 83 1.83 3.79 2.35
C LEU A 83 0.79 2.73 2.70
N SER A 84 -0.22 2.54 1.84
CA SER A 84 -1.28 1.54 2.01
C SER A 84 -0.81 0.10 1.93
N LYS A 85 0.41 -0.14 1.44
CA LYS A 85 0.97 -1.49 1.30
C LYS A 85 1.83 -1.91 2.48
N VAL A 86 2.19 -0.99 3.38
CA VAL A 86 3.13 -1.27 4.49
C VAL A 86 2.62 -2.40 5.39
N ILE A 87 1.35 -2.34 5.81
CA ILE A 87 0.73 -3.40 6.64
C ILE A 87 0.62 -4.71 5.85
N VAL A 88 0.24 -4.64 4.57
CA VAL A 88 0.11 -5.82 3.71
C VAL A 88 1.46 -6.53 3.58
N TYR A 89 2.52 -5.79 3.28
CA TYR A 89 3.85 -6.36 3.11
C TYR A 89 4.47 -6.86 4.39
N SER A 90 4.28 -6.18 5.52
CA SER A 90 4.77 -6.70 6.81
C SER A 90 4.15 -8.06 7.12
N ARG A 91 2.83 -8.20 6.87
CA ARG A 91 2.10 -9.46 7.01
C ARG A 91 2.60 -10.53 6.04
N LEU A 92 2.74 -10.21 4.75
CA LEU A 92 3.20 -11.16 3.72
C LEU A 92 4.63 -11.64 3.97
N LEU A 93 5.55 -10.75 4.35
CA LEU A 93 6.92 -11.13 4.69
C LEU A 93 6.97 -12.00 5.95
N HIS A 94 6.18 -11.67 6.97
CA HIS A 94 6.06 -12.50 8.16
C HIS A 94 5.52 -13.90 7.83
N GLN A 95 4.50 -14.00 6.98
CA GLN A 95 3.92 -15.27 6.53
C GLN A 95 4.94 -16.07 5.71
N HIS A 96 5.63 -15.44 4.76
CA HIS A 96 6.66 -16.07 3.93
C HIS A 96 7.72 -16.76 4.80
N ILE A 97 8.32 -16.03 5.74
CA ILE A 97 9.34 -16.58 6.64
C ILE A 97 8.78 -17.61 7.61
N SER A 98 7.55 -17.43 8.08
CA SER A 98 6.92 -18.38 9.01
C SER A 98 6.58 -19.71 8.34
N ASN A 99 6.39 -19.71 7.02
CA ASN A 99 6.06 -20.90 6.24
C ASN A 99 7.30 -21.67 5.77
N CYS A 100 8.51 -21.18 6.02
CA CYS A 100 9.73 -21.93 5.71
C CYS A 100 9.84 -23.17 6.62
N ASN A 101 9.80 -24.37 6.03
CA ASN A 101 10.09 -25.60 6.77
C ASN A 101 11.59 -25.71 7.05
N LEU A 102 12.01 -25.44 8.30
CA LEU A 102 13.40 -25.42 8.71
C LEU A 102 14.14 -26.74 8.46
N GLU A 103 13.45 -27.88 8.50
CA GLU A 103 14.06 -29.21 8.33
C GLU A 103 14.66 -29.45 6.94
N VAL A 104 14.23 -28.68 5.95
CA VAL A 104 14.69 -28.79 4.55
C VAL A 104 15.96 -27.96 4.29
N TYR A 105 16.32 -27.07 5.22
CA TYR A 105 17.41 -26.12 5.04
C TYR A 105 18.67 -26.52 5.80
N SER A 106 19.83 -26.14 5.27
CA SER A 106 21.11 -26.22 5.98
C SER A 106 21.12 -25.44 7.30
N PRO A 107 21.98 -25.79 8.28
CA PRO A 107 22.04 -25.09 9.56
C PRO A 107 22.26 -23.56 9.44
N GLU A 108 23.06 -23.13 8.46
CA GLU A 108 23.32 -21.72 8.18
C GLU A 108 22.08 -21.00 7.64
N ALA A 109 21.34 -21.64 6.72
CA ALA A 109 20.08 -21.10 6.21
C ALA A 109 18.99 -21.07 7.31
N GLN A 110 18.94 -22.08 8.20
CA GLN A 110 18.04 -22.06 9.35
C GLN A 110 18.32 -20.89 10.30
N LYS A 111 19.61 -20.60 10.58
CA LYS A 111 20.02 -19.42 11.35
C LYS A 111 19.57 -18.13 10.67
N MET A 112 19.71 -18.04 9.34
CA MET A 112 19.24 -16.88 8.57
C MET A 112 17.72 -16.71 8.69
N ILE A 113 16.93 -17.77 8.48
CA ILE A 113 15.46 -17.74 8.59
C ILE A 113 15.04 -17.30 10.00
N THR A 114 15.66 -17.87 11.04
CA THR A 114 15.39 -17.52 12.43
C THR A 114 15.69 -16.05 12.72
N SER A 115 16.83 -15.56 12.24
CA SER A 115 17.22 -14.15 12.36
C SER A 115 16.24 -13.22 11.63
N LEU A 116 15.88 -13.55 10.38
CA LEU A 116 14.91 -12.79 9.60
C LEU A 116 13.54 -12.74 10.29
N LYS A 117 13.08 -13.88 10.84
CA LYS A 117 11.82 -13.96 11.59
C LYS A 117 11.83 -13.03 12.80
N ALA A 118 12.89 -13.09 13.59
CA ALA A 118 13.05 -12.23 14.76
C ALA A 118 13.12 -10.74 14.37
N GLN A 119 13.83 -10.39 13.28
CA GLN A 119 13.94 -9.00 12.82
C GLN A 119 12.63 -8.46 12.26
N ILE A 120 11.87 -9.26 11.49
CA ILE A 120 10.52 -8.89 11.04
C ILE A 120 9.64 -8.61 12.25
N HIS A 121 9.61 -9.53 13.23
CA HIS A 121 8.78 -9.40 14.41
C HIS A 121 9.11 -8.11 15.18
N ARG A 122 10.40 -7.96 15.51
CA ARG A 122 10.92 -6.81 16.25
C ARG A 122 10.64 -5.49 15.54
N ARG A 123 10.86 -5.40 14.23
CA ARG A 123 10.73 -4.14 13.48
C ARG A 123 9.27 -3.78 13.25
N PHE A 124 8.44 -4.71 12.79
CA PHE A 124 7.08 -4.38 12.35
C PHE A 124 6.02 -4.52 13.44
N TYR A 125 6.25 -5.33 14.46
CA TYR A 125 5.23 -5.62 15.48
C TYR A 125 5.63 -5.11 16.86
N ASP A 126 6.88 -5.32 17.31
CA ASP A 126 7.28 -4.90 18.66
C ASP A 126 7.61 -3.41 18.75
N LYS A 127 8.48 -2.91 17.86
CA LYS A 127 8.98 -1.53 17.93
C LYS A 127 8.05 -0.52 17.27
N SER A 128 7.60 -0.81 16.05
CA SER A 128 6.81 0.13 15.27
C SER A 128 5.31 -0.10 15.38
N ASP A 129 4.91 -1.33 15.73
CA ASP A 129 3.52 -1.82 15.67
C ASP A 129 2.74 -1.23 14.48
N VAL A 130 3.10 -1.63 13.26
CA VAL A 130 2.65 -0.98 12.03
C VAL A 130 1.13 -0.99 11.86
N GLU A 131 0.42 -1.94 12.46
CA GLU A 131 -1.04 -2.02 12.44
C GLU A 131 -1.71 -1.04 13.40
N SER A 132 -1.01 -0.59 14.45
CA SER A 132 -1.49 0.46 15.36
C SER A 132 -1.08 1.86 14.91
N ASN A 133 -0.17 1.98 13.93
CA ASN A 133 0.18 3.28 13.35
C ASN A 133 -1.00 3.83 12.54
N VAL A 134 -1.51 4.98 12.95
CA VAL A 134 -2.71 5.60 12.38
C VAL A 134 -2.59 5.85 10.87
N LEU A 135 -1.43 6.32 10.39
CA LEU A 135 -1.25 6.63 8.97
C LEU A 135 -1.23 5.36 8.11
N TYR A 136 -0.47 4.34 8.53
CA TYR A 136 -0.44 3.06 7.81
C TYR A 136 -1.80 2.38 7.83
N ALA A 137 -2.48 2.40 8.98
CA ALA A 137 -3.78 1.77 9.13
C ALA A 137 -4.86 2.45 8.26
N GLU A 138 -4.95 3.78 8.32
CA GLU A 138 -5.93 4.53 7.52
C GLU A 138 -5.65 4.40 6.02
N ALA A 139 -4.39 4.53 5.58
CA ALA A 139 -4.01 4.33 4.19
C ALA A 139 -4.35 2.92 3.69
N THR A 140 -4.15 1.89 4.53
CA THR A 140 -4.49 0.50 4.19
C THR A 140 -6.00 0.29 4.10
N ILE A 141 -6.78 0.90 5.00
CA ILE A 141 -8.26 0.83 5.00
C ILE A 141 -8.82 1.53 3.75
N LEU A 142 -8.31 2.72 3.43
CA LEU A 142 -8.75 3.55 2.31
C LEU A 142 -8.21 3.08 0.95
N ASP A 143 -7.35 2.06 0.92
CA ASP A 143 -6.99 1.39 -0.32
C ASP A 143 -8.03 0.31 -0.66
N PRO A 144 -8.80 0.47 -1.75
CA PRO A 144 -9.88 -0.44 -2.10
C PRO A 144 -9.40 -1.87 -2.41
N ARG A 145 -8.09 -2.07 -2.62
CA ARG A 145 -7.49 -3.38 -2.86
C ARG A 145 -7.29 -4.19 -1.58
N PHE A 146 -7.23 -3.55 -0.41
CA PHE A 146 -6.81 -4.20 0.84
C PHE A 146 -7.89 -4.17 1.92
N LYS A 147 -8.35 -2.98 2.32
CA LYS A 147 -9.32 -2.81 3.42
C LYS A 147 -8.94 -3.65 4.66
N ASN A 148 -9.88 -4.43 5.20
CA ASN A 148 -9.65 -5.32 6.34
C ASN A 148 -8.65 -6.46 6.05
N ARG A 149 -8.49 -6.88 4.79
CA ARG A 149 -7.58 -7.98 4.41
C ARG A 149 -6.11 -7.60 4.50
N GLY A 150 -5.80 -6.33 4.72
CA GLY A 150 -4.44 -5.90 5.05
C GLY A 150 -3.99 -6.38 6.43
N PHE A 151 -4.88 -6.35 7.41
CA PHE A 151 -4.56 -6.51 8.83
C PHE A 151 -4.44 -7.98 9.25
N ARG A 152 -3.57 -8.24 10.23
CA ARG A 152 -3.50 -9.51 10.95
C ARG A 152 -4.38 -9.49 12.20
N ASP A 153 -4.42 -8.36 12.91
CA ASP A 153 -5.18 -8.19 14.14
C ASP A 153 -6.51 -7.46 13.89
N VAL A 154 -7.61 -8.18 14.06
CA VAL A 154 -8.97 -7.65 13.88
C VAL A 154 -9.25 -6.48 14.82
N ASN A 155 -8.73 -6.52 16.06
CA ASN A 155 -8.94 -5.44 17.02
C ASN A 155 -8.21 -4.16 16.61
N LYS A 156 -7.06 -4.27 15.94
CA LYS A 156 -6.34 -3.10 15.39
C LYS A 156 -7.11 -2.49 14.22
N TYR A 157 -7.61 -3.34 13.33
CA TYR A 157 -8.48 -2.90 12.24
C TYR A 157 -9.73 -2.17 12.78
N GLU A 158 -10.46 -2.75 13.74
CA GLU A 158 -11.66 -2.13 14.31
C GLU A 158 -11.38 -0.81 15.00
N ARG A 159 -10.28 -0.72 15.76
CA ARG A 159 -9.83 0.55 16.38
C ARG A 159 -9.50 1.60 15.33
N ALA A 160 -8.79 1.23 14.27
CA ALA A 160 -8.46 2.14 13.17
C ALA A 160 -9.71 2.62 12.42
N VAL A 161 -10.66 1.73 12.13
CA VAL A 161 -11.97 2.11 11.53
C VAL A 161 -12.73 3.07 12.45
N SER A 162 -12.77 2.81 13.75
CA SER A 162 -13.42 3.70 14.73
C SER A 162 -12.77 5.08 14.78
N GLY A 163 -11.44 5.15 14.72
CA GLY A 163 -10.69 6.40 14.60
C GLY A 163 -11.01 7.14 13.30
N LEU A 164 -10.98 6.43 12.17
CA LEU A 164 -11.26 6.99 10.85
C LEU A 164 -12.69 7.53 10.74
N LYS A 165 -13.69 6.82 11.29
CA LYS A 165 -15.09 7.30 11.39
C LYS A 165 -15.18 8.66 12.06
N LYS A 166 -14.45 8.87 13.17
CA LYS A 166 -14.43 10.16 13.87
C LYS A 166 -13.79 11.25 13.00
N LYS A 167 -12.68 10.97 12.32
CA LYS A 167 -11.97 11.95 11.47
C LYS A 167 -12.77 12.34 10.23
N VAL A 168 -13.34 11.36 9.52
CA VAL A 168 -14.19 11.59 8.34
C VAL A 168 -15.45 12.38 8.74
N GLY A 169 -16.09 11.99 9.85
CA GLY A 169 -17.26 12.69 10.38
C GLY A 169 -16.97 14.14 10.82
N LEU A 170 -15.77 14.44 11.31
CA LEU A 170 -15.37 15.82 11.63
C LEU A 170 -15.05 16.63 10.37
N SER A 171 -14.39 16.01 9.38
CA SER A 171 -13.99 16.66 8.12
C SER A 171 -15.19 17.09 7.29
N SER A 172 -16.28 16.32 7.31
CA SER A 172 -17.54 16.68 6.64
C SER A 172 -18.20 17.93 7.21
N ARG A 173 -18.09 18.18 8.53
CA ARG A 173 -18.62 19.42 9.15
C ARG A 173 -17.90 20.67 8.68
N ILE A 174 -16.59 20.56 8.41
CA ILE A 174 -15.75 21.69 7.97
C ILE A 174 -16.12 22.07 6.54
N ASN A 175 -16.24 21.10 5.63
CA ASN A 175 -16.61 21.38 4.23
C ASN A 175 -17.97 22.10 4.11
N VAL A 176 -18.98 21.68 4.89
CA VAL A 176 -20.31 22.33 4.90
C VAL A 176 -20.24 23.79 5.38
N ARG A 177 -19.36 24.12 6.33
CA ARG A 177 -19.19 25.50 6.80
C ARG A 177 -18.49 26.39 5.77
N THR A 178 -17.54 25.85 5.03
CA THR A 178 -16.80 26.58 3.98
C THR A 178 -17.70 26.86 2.77
N GLU A 179 -18.47 25.87 2.31
CA GLU A 179 -19.42 26.04 1.18
C GLU A 179 -20.51 27.09 1.50
N ASN A 180 -21.01 27.13 2.75
CA ASN A 180 -21.96 28.15 3.20
C ASN A 180 -21.35 29.56 3.37
N SER A 181 -20.02 29.66 3.46
CA SER A 181 -19.31 30.95 3.61
C SER A 181 -18.91 31.53 2.25
N GLU A 182 -18.53 30.69 1.29
CA GLU A 182 -18.20 31.11 -0.08
C GLU A 182 -19.44 31.51 -0.90
N SER A 183 -20.60 30.91 -0.63
CA SER A 183 -21.89 31.30 -1.22
C SER A 183 -22.45 32.64 -0.67
N ARG A 184 -21.77 33.28 0.29
CA ARG A 184 -22.14 34.62 0.81
C ARG A 184 -21.26 35.78 0.31
N SER A 185 -20.21 35.53 -0.48
CA SER A 185 -19.20 36.57 -0.81
C SER A 185 -19.00 36.89 -2.30
N THR A 186 -19.87 36.44 -3.20
CA THR A 186 -19.85 36.89 -4.62
C THR A 186 -21.01 37.81 -4.94
N ALA A 187 -21.01 39.01 -4.35
CA ALA A 187 -21.76 40.13 -4.90
C ALA A 187 -20.96 40.73 -6.07
N GLN A 188 -21.25 40.28 -7.30
CA GLN A 188 -20.86 41.00 -8.52
C GLN A 188 -22.07 41.75 -9.10
N PRO A 189 -21.90 42.98 -9.64
CA PRO A 189 -23.00 43.76 -10.19
C PRO A 189 -23.43 43.21 -11.54
N ARG A 190 -24.74 42.97 -11.71
CA ARG A 190 -25.37 42.49 -12.95
C ARG A 190 -25.51 43.66 -13.95
N PRO A 191 -25.14 43.49 -15.23
CA PRO A 191 -25.53 44.44 -16.28
C PRO A 191 -27.00 44.26 -16.65
N GLU A 192 -27.69 45.39 -16.85
CA GLU A 192 -29.07 45.47 -17.33
C GLU A 192 -29.20 44.84 -18.72
N ALA A 193 -30.13 43.91 -18.87
CA ALA A 193 -30.67 43.50 -20.16
C ALA A 193 -32.17 43.23 -20.01
N VAL A 194 -32.91 43.81 -20.95
CA VAL A 194 -34.34 44.04 -20.98
C VAL A 194 -35.11 42.77 -21.36
N GLY A 195 -36.19 42.51 -20.63
CA GLY A 195 -37.44 41.96 -21.17
C GLY A 195 -37.57 40.44 -21.26
N GLU A 196 -38.14 39.83 -20.23
CA GLU A 196 -39.11 38.74 -20.33
C GLU A 196 -39.88 38.60 -19.00
N PRO A 197 -41.21 38.42 -18.99
CA PRO A 197 -41.97 38.29 -17.75
C PRO A 197 -41.64 36.95 -17.12
N SER A 198 -40.91 37.00 -16.00
CA SER A 198 -40.69 35.85 -15.13
C SER A 198 -42.03 35.38 -14.56
N ASN A 199 -42.67 34.42 -15.22
CA ASN A 199 -43.60 33.51 -14.58
C ASN A 199 -42.81 32.63 -13.62
N SER A 200 -42.46 33.20 -12.47
CA SER A 200 -42.13 32.47 -11.25
C SER A 200 -43.43 31.88 -10.70
N SER A 201 -44.06 30.97 -11.47
CA SER A 201 -44.96 30.01 -10.85
C SER A 201 -44.06 29.14 -9.99
N ALA A 202 -44.17 29.28 -8.67
CA ALA A 202 -43.62 28.31 -7.73
C ALA A 202 -43.98 26.93 -8.28
N SER A 203 -42.97 26.21 -8.76
CA SER A 203 -43.16 24.89 -9.35
C SER A 203 -43.95 24.06 -8.35
N ILE A 204 -44.91 23.23 -8.79
CA ILE A 204 -45.62 22.32 -7.89
C ILE A 204 -44.64 21.47 -7.06
N TRP A 205 -43.45 21.26 -7.62
CA TRP A 205 -42.33 20.57 -7.01
C TRP A 205 -41.66 21.35 -5.89
N GLN A 206 -41.74 22.68 -5.85
CA GLN A 206 -41.06 23.48 -4.84
C GLN A 206 -41.54 23.14 -3.42
N LYS A 207 -42.86 23.03 -3.22
CA LYS A 207 -43.41 22.65 -1.90
C LYS A 207 -43.03 21.21 -1.52
N PHE A 208 -43.04 20.32 -2.51
CA PHE A 208 -42.61 18.94 -2.32
C PHE A 208 -41.12 18.85 -1.97
N ASP A 209 -40.26 19.61 -2.66
CA ASP A 209 -38.82 19.67 -2.43
C ASP A 209 -38.51 20.30 -1.06
N GLU A 210 -39.28 21.32 -0.64
CA GLU A 210 -39.20 21.92 0.70
C GLU A 210 -39.62 20.93 1.81
N GLU A 211 -40.72 20.20 1.62
CA GLU A 211 -41.18 19.15 2.54
C GLU A 211 -40.16 18.01 2.63
N VAL A 212 -39.66 17.53 1.49
CA VAL A 212 -38.64 16.48 1.42
C VAL A 212 -37.33 16.95 2.07
N SER A 213 -36.89 18.18 1.78
CA SER A 213 -35.67 18.74 2.40
C SER A 213 -35.79 18.91 3.90
N ALA A 214 -36.99 19.22 4.42
CA ALA A 214 -37.26 19.29 5.86
C ALA A 214 -37.27 17.91 6.54
N LEU A 215 -37.64 16.86 5.80
CA LEU A 215 -37.65 15.47 6.27
C LEU A 215 -36.28 14.79 6.26
N VAL A 216 -35.27 15.35 5.57
CA VAL A 216 -33.91 14.82 5.54
C VAL A 216 -33.09 15.44 6.67
N PRO A 217 -32.92 14.78 7.83
CA PRO A 217 -31.98 15.25 8.84
C PRO A 217 -30.56 15.22 8.26
N CYS A 218 -30.05 16.39 7.87
CA CYS A 218 -28.68 16.52 7.41
C CYS A 218 -27.74 16.57 8.62
N ASN A 219 -27.23 15.40 9.03
CA ASN A 219 -26.10 15.31 9.93
C ASN A 219 -24.84 14.96 9.12
N PRO A 220 -23.99 15.94 8.77
CA PRO A 220 -22.78 15.70 7.98
C PRO A 220 -21.84 14.67 8.62
N VAL A 221 -21.83 14.57 9.96
CA VAL A 221 -21.04 13.58 10.69
C VAL A 221 -21.56 12.17 10.40
N ALA A 222 -22.87 11.98 10.52
CA ALA A 222 -23.51 10.70 10.23
C ALA A 222 -23.35 10.32 8.75
N ALA A 223 -23.45 11.29 7.84
CA ALA A 223 -23.25 11.07 6.41
C ALA A 223 -21.85 10.51 6.11
N GLY A 224 -20.79 11.10 6.67
CA GLY A 224 -19.42 10.61 6.48
C GLY A 224 -19.18 9.20 7.06
N ILE A 225 -19.79 8.89 8.20
CA ILE A 225 -19.72 7.55 8.80
C ILE A 225 -20.42 6.51 7.91
N VAL A 226 -21.64 6.83 7.45
CA VAL A 226 -22.41 5.95 6.56
C VAL A 226 -21.67 5.72 5.24
N GLU A 227 -21.03 6.75 4.70
CA GLU A 227 -20.24 6.66 3.48
C GLU A 227 -19.04 5.71 3.65
N LEU A 228 -18.31 5.81 4.77
CA LEU A 228 -17.20 4.91 5.08
C LEU A 228 -17.67 3.46 5.26
N ASP A 229 -18.80 3.25 5.93
CA ASP A 229 -19.38 1.91 6.11
C ASP A 229 -19.78 1.27 4.78
N LYS A 230 -20.39 2.03 3.87
CA LYS A 230 -20.70 1.57 2.51
C LYS A 230 -19.43 1.20 1.73
N TYR A 231 -18.42 2.06 1.77
CA TYR A 231 -17.12 1.80 1.14
C TYR A 231 -16.47 0.51 1.66
N ILE A 232 -16.46 0.30 2.98
CA ILE A 232 -15.86 -0.89 3.60
C ILE A 232 -16.55 -2.18 3.12
N GLN A 233 -17.86 -2.12 2.89
CA GLN A 233 -18.67 -3.26 2.43
C GLN A 233 -18.53 -3.57 0.93
N GLU A 234 -18.01 -2.64 0.12
CA GLU A 234 -17.75 -2.93 -1.30
C GLU A 234 -16.73 -4.07 -1.47
N SER A 235 -16.85 -4.77 -2.60
CA SER A 235 -15.84 -5.74 -3.03
C SER A 235 -14.45 -5.11 -3.13
N LEU A 236 -13.42 -5.93 -2.96
CA LEU A 236 -12.04 -5.48 -3.16
C LEU A 236 -11.78 -5.19 -4.64
N LEU A 237 -11.00 -4.14 -4.88
CA LEU A 237 -10.43 -3.85 -6.19
C LEU A 237 -9.31 -4.86 -6.52
N GLY A 238 -9.13 -5.18 -7.80
CA GLY A 238 -8.04 -6.03 -8.24
C GLY A 238 -6.67 -5.42 -7.90
N ARG A 239 -5.72 -6.27 -7.48
CA ARG A 239 -4.41 -5.82 -6.97
C ARG A 239 -3.60 -4.96 -7.93
N PHE A 240 -3.79 -5.16 -9.24
CA PHE A 240 -3.06 -4.48 -10.31
C PHE A 240 -3.73 -3.19 -10.78
N GLU A 241 -4.94 -2.91 -10.31
CA GLU A 241 -5.67 -1.71 -10.67
C GLU A 241 -5.17 -0.50 -9.85
N ASN A 242 -5.45 0.69 -10.36
CA ASN A 242 -5.00 1.94 -9.75
C ASN A 242 -6.05 2.47 -8.76
N PRO A 243 -5.75 2.51 -7.44
CA PRO A 243 -6.70 2.97 -6.43
C PRO A 243 -7.07 4.46 -6.60
N LEU A 244 -6.18 5.30 -7.15
CA LEU A 244 -6.46 6.72 -7.36
C LEU A 244 -7.46 6.95 -8.49
N ILE A 245 -7.39 6.14 -9.55
CA ILE A 245 -8.39 6.16 -10.62
C ILE A 245 -9.74 5.71 -10.07
N TRP A 246 -9.74 4.62 -9.30
CA TRP A 246 -10.94 4.10 -8.65
C TRP A 246 -11.63 5.13 -7.76
N TRP A 247 -10.86 5.86 -6.94
CA TRP A 247 -11.40 6.93 -6.10
C TRP A 247 -11.97 8.09 -6.93
N LYS A 248 -11.31 8.46 -8.03
CA LYS A 248 -11.80 9.50 -8.94
C LYS A 248 -13.14 9.13 -9.58
N GLU A 249 -13.29 7.88 -10.01
CA GLU A 249 -14.53 7.36 -10.60
C GLU A 249 -15.67 7.28 -9.57
N ARG A 250 -15.35 6.99 -8.31
CA ARG A 250 -16.33 6.88 -7.21
C ARG A 250 -16.59 8.17 -6.46
N LYS A 251 -16.00 9.30 -6.86
CA LYS A 251 -16.31 10.62 -6.29
C LYS A 251 -17.83 10.91 -6.19
N PRO A 252 -18.69 10.56 -7.18
CA PRO A 252 -20.13 10.79 -7.05
C PRO A 252 -20.81 9.92 -5.99
N VAL A 253 -20.24 8.75 -5.69
CA VAL A 253 -20.77 7.79 -4.70
C VAL A 253 -20.24 8.12 -3.30
N TYR A 254 -18.97 8.53 -3.23
CA TYR A 254 -18.22 8.79 -2.01
C TYR A 254 -17.59 10.19 -1.97
N PRO A 255 -18.41 11.27 -2.00
CA PRO A 255 -17.89 12.63 -2.05
C PRO A 255 -17.12 13.03 -0.78
N ILE A 256 -17.54 12.59 0.41
CA ILE A 256 -16.91 12.97 1.67
C ILE A 256 -15.56 12.26 1.82
N LEU A 257 -15.51 10.94 1.62
CA LEU A 257 -14.28 10.16 1.66
C LEU A 257 -13.30 10.60 0.57
N TYR A 258 -13.79 10.87 -0.65
CA TYR A 258 -12.93 11.39 -1.71
C TYR A 258 -12.26 12.71 -1.28
N SER A 259 -13.01 13.62 -0.65
CA SER A 259 -12.44 14.87 -0.14
C SER A 259 -11.46 14.67 1.01
N TYR A 260 -11.66 13.63 1.83
CA TYR A 260 -10.74 13.26 2.92
C TYR A 260 -9.41 12.74 2.37
N ILE A 261 -9.47 11.83 1.39
CA ILE A 261 -8.29 11.20 0.78
C ILE A 261 -7.38 12.19 0.05
N LEU A 262 -7.94 13.29 -0.49
CA LEU A 262 -7.14 14.31 -1.18
C LEU A 262 -6.47 15.33 -0.24
N LYS A 263 -6.85 15.36 1.05
CA LYS A 263 -6.30 16.30 2.04
C LYS A 263 -5.06 15.75 2.76
N ASP A 264 -4.86 14.44 2.71
CA ASP A 264 -3.73 13.69 3.29
C ASP A 264 -2.78 13.17 2.20
#